data_AF-A0A966KZJ1-F1
#
_entry.id   AF-A0A966KZJ1-F1
#
_cell.length_a   1.000
_cell.length_b   1.000
_cell.length_c   1.000
_cell.angle_alpha   90.00
_cell.angle_beta   90.00
_cell.angle_gamma   90.00
#
_symmetry.space_group_name_H-M   'P 1'
#
loop_
_entity.id
_entity.type
_entity.pdbx_description
1 polymer ?
#
loop_
_entity_poly.entity_id
_entity_poly.type
_entity_poly.pdbx_seq_one_letter_code
_entity_poly.pdbx_strand_id
1 'polypeptide(L)'
;MVQGQAYQLVLDRKLGTYKLPDGWAIVAAGNRMMDRGVTYKMPAPLSNRLLHLEIEPDLNAWKDWAFKNNIDTSVISFLNSQPQYLYLMPDTPEIKAFPSPRSWEMASNMMLFDKSFEAIAATVGEGAAAALTGFLAVFGKIPDPESILEGSIKKLPVESNDIYFAVAGSLLTALKKNYTKERVENFFVFVNTNFPVEFQAFAIKDV
;
A
#
# COMPACT_ATOMS: atom_id res chain seq x y z
N MET A 1 -17.45 -25.97 3.05
CA MET A 1 -18.25 -26.18 1.82
C MET A 1 -18.16 -27.66 1.45
N VAL A 2 -19.29 -28.35 1.25
CA VAL A 2 -19.28 -29.76 0.85
C VAL A 2 -18.69 -29.82 -0.56
N GLN A 3 -17.47 -30.34 -0.72
CA GLN A 3 -16.70 -30.26 -1.97
C GLN A 3 -17.48 -30.74 -3.21
N GLY A 4 -18.44 -31.65 -3.05
CA GLY A 4 -19.34 -32.13 -4.11
C GLY A 4 -20.18 -31.04 -4.80
N GLN A 5 -20.64 -30.03 -4.06
CA GLN A 5 -21.50 -28.97 -4.62
C GLN A 5 -20.69 -28.01 -5.52
N ALA A 6 -19.40 -27.82 -5.22
CA ALA A 6 -18.52 -26.99 -6.04
C ALA A 6 -18.28 -27.60 -7.42
N TYR A 7 -18.21 -28.93 -7.51
CA TYR A 7 -18.09 -29.63 -8.80
C TYR A 7 -19.29 -29.36 -9.71
N GLN A 8 -20.50 -29.50 -9.17
CA GLN A 8 -21.73 -29.27 -9.93
C GLN A 8 -21.87 -27.81 -10.34
N LEU A 9 -21.45 -26.88 -9.48
CA LEU A 9 -21.50 -25.46 -9.79
C LEU A 9 -20.54 -25.10 -10.92
N VAL A 10 -19.28 -25.54 -10.85
CA VAL A 10 -18.25 -25.18 -11.84
C VAL A 10 -18.50 -25.85 -13.19
N LEU A 11 -18.92 -27.12 -13.22
CA LEU A 11 -19.15 -27.87 -14.45
C LEU A 11 -20.55 -27.66 -15.04
N ASP A 12 -21.57 -27.95 -14.23
CA ASP A 12 -22.95 -28.05 -14.71
C ASP A 12 -23.68 -26.72 -14.58
N ARG A 13 -23.04 -25.70 -13.99
CA ARG A 13 -23.65 -24.43 -13.61
C ARG A 13 -24.91 -24.68 -12.77
N LYS A 14 -24.83 -25.59 -11.81
CA LYS A 14 -25.97 -26.00 -10.99
C LYS A 14 -25.62 -26.12 -9.51
N LEU A 15 -26.63 -25.92 -8.67
CA LEU A 15 -26.61 -26.25 -7.24
C LEU A 15 -27.90 -27.00 -6.91
N GLY A 16 -27.82 -28.32 -6.82
CA GLY A 16 -28.99 -29.18 -6.72
C GLY A 16 -29.88 -29.05 -7.97
N THR A 17 -31.12 -28.61 -7.77
CA THR A 17 -32.08 -28.39 -8.87
C THR A 17 -31.97 -27.00 -9.50
N TYR A 18 -31.28 -26.06 -8.86
CA TYR A 18 -31.08 -24.72 -9.37
C TYR A 18 -30.03 -24.69 -10.48
N LYS A 19 -30.33 -24.04 -11.62
CA LYS A 19 -29.39 -23.80 -12.71
C LYS A 19 -29.04 -22.30 -12.77
N LEU A 20 -27.74 -21.99 -12.78
CA LEU A 20 -27.24 -20.64 -12.96
C LEU A 20 -27.75 -20.10 -14.31
N PRO A 21 -28.38 -18.91 -14.34
CA PRO A 21 -28.80 -18.30 -15.59
C PRO A 21 -27.63 -18.03 -16.53
N ASP A 22 -27.94 -17.83 -17.79
CA ASP A 22 -26.95 -17.40 -18.78
C ASP A 22 -26.46 -15.97 -18.47
N GLY A 23 -25.23 -15.66 -18.89
CA GLY A 23 -24.57 -14.38 -18.59
C GLY A 23 -23.85 -14.30 -17.24
N TRP A 24 -23.99 -15.31 -16.37
CA TRP A 24 -23.28 -15.35 -15.08
C TRP A 24 -21.88 -15.97 -15.18
N ALA A 25 -20.90 -15.38 -14.52
CA ALA A 25 -19.56 -15.94 -14.35
C ALA A 25 -19.38 -16.54 -12.94
N ILE A 26 -18.54 -17.57 -12.83
CA ILE A 26 -18.17 -18.17 -11.55
C ILE A 26 -16.75 -17.73 -11.23
N VAL A 27 -16.58 -17.05 -10.10
CA VAL A 27 -15.26 -16.60 -9.61
C VAL A 27 -15.06 -17.17 -8.21
N ALA A 28 -13.88 -17.73 -7.97
CA ALA A 28 -13.47 -18.22 -6.66
C ALA A 28 -12.21 -17.48 -6.22
N ALA A 29 -12.16 -17.10 -4.94
CA ALA A 29 -11.01 -16.45 -4.32
C ALA A 29 -10.59 -17.26 -3.09
N GLY A 30 -9.27 -17.38 -2.89
CA GLY A 30 -8.69 -18.07 -1.75
C GLY A 30 -7.20 -17.81 -1.67
N ASN A 31 -6.63 -18.07 -0.50
CA ASN A 31 -5.20 -17.92 -0.26
C ASN A 31 -4.45 -19.20 -0.67
N ARG A 32 -3.18 -19.10 -1.08
CA ARG A 32 -2.35 -20.28 -1.33
C ARG A 32 -2.15 -21.03 0.00
N MET A 33 -1.84 -22.33 -0.08
CA MET A 33 -1.52 -23.10 1.15
C MET A 33 -0.34 -22.51 1.92
N MET A 34 0.58 -21.85 1.20
CA MET A 34 1.76 -21.18 1.76
C MET A 34 1.39 -19.86 2.46
N ASP A 35 0.27 -19.24 2.09
CA ASP A 35 -0.13 -17.89 2.52
C ASP A 35 -0.84 -17.88 3.89
N ARG A 36 -0.64 -18.92 4.70
CA ARG A 36 -1.15 -19.12 6.07
C ARG A 36 -2.53 -18.49 6.33
N GLY A 37 -3.54 -19.35 6.29
CA GLY A 37 -4.90 -19.05 6.73
C GLY A 37 -5.66 -20.37 6.87
N VAL A 38 -6.97 -20.30 7.14
CA VAL A 38 -7.83 -21.48 7.03
C VAL A 38 -7.93 -21.85 5.55
N THR A 39 -6.96 -22.61 5.07
CA THR A 39 -6.84 -23.04 3.68
C THR A 39 -7.10 -24.54 3.60
N TYR A 40 -7.89 -24.93 2.60
CA TYR A 40 -8.11 -26.32 2.27
C TYR A 40 -7.58 -26.56 0.87
N LYS A 41 -6.81 -27.62 0.70
CA LYS A 41 -6.30 -27.99 -0.62
C LYS A 41 -7.48 -28.22 -1.56
N MET A 42 -7.54 -27.45 -2.66
CA MET A 42 -8.52 -27.68 -3.70
C MET A 42 -8.25 -29.06 -4.33
N PRO A 43 -9.25 -29.95 -4.42
CA PRO A 43 -9.08 -31.21 -5.13
C PRO A 43 -8.62 -30.99 -6.57
N ALA A 44 -7.63 -31.75 -7.05
CA ALA A 44 -7.07 -31.59 -8.38
C ALA A 44 -8.12 -31.59 -9.51
N PRO A 45 -9.18 -32.42 -9.49
CA PRO A 45 -10.20 -32.39 -10.53
C PRO A 45 -11.05 -31.11 -10.55
N LEU A 46 -11.20 -30.43 -9.41
CA LEU A 46 -11.89 -29.13 -9.36
C LEU A 46 -10.97 -28.02 -9.86
N SER A 47 -9.71 -28.06 -9.43
CA SER A 47 -8.68 -27.11 -9.84
C SER A 47 -8.46 -27.11 -11.36
N ASN A 48 -8.43 -28.28 -12.00
CA ASN A 48 -8.25 -28.43 -13.45
C ASN A 48 -9.43 -27.90 -14.30
N ARG A 49 -10.45 -27.31 -13.68
CA ARG A 49 -11.65 -26.75 -14.34
C ARG A 49 -11.81 -25.25 -14.08
N LEU A 50 -10.83 -24.66 -13.41
CA LEU A 50 -10.76 -23.23 -13.15
C LEU A 50 -9.51 -22.67 -13.83
N LEU A 51 -9.60 -21.42 -14.26
CA LEU A 51 -8.45 -20.61 -14.59
C LEU A 51 -7.88 -20.02 -13.28
N HIS A 52 -6.57 -20.13 -13.09
CA HIS A 52 -5.89 -19.69 -11.87
C HIS A 52 -5.18 -18.38 -12.14
N LEU A 53 -5.53 -17.34 -11.37
CA LEU A 53 -4.84 -16.06 -11.35
C LEU A 53 -4.29 -15.83 -9.96
N GLU A 54 -2.97 -15.65 -9.88
CA GLU A 54 -2.31 -15.29 -8.64
C GLU A 54 -2.26 -13.76 -8.53
N ILE A 55 -2.71 -13.24 -7.39
CA ILE A 55 -2.70 -11.81 -7.09
C ILE A 55 -1.68 -11.59 -5.99
N GLU A 56 -0.79 -10.62 -6.19
CA GLU A 56 0.25 -10.25 -5.25
C GLU A 56 0.14 -8.76 -4.89
N PRO A 57 0.54 -8.36 -3.68
CA PRO A 57 0.63 -6.95 -3.33
C PRO A 57 1.65 -6.24 -4.23
N ASP A 58 1.20 -5.22 -4.95
CA ASP A 58 2.05 -4.31 -5.71
C ASP A 58 2.00 -2.90 -5.11
N LEU A 59 3.17 -2.33 -4.85
CA LEU A 59 3.26 -1.03 -4.20
C LEU A 59 2.72 0.10 -5.07
N ASN A 60 2.95 0.06 -6.40
CA ASN A 60 2.52 1.15 -7.28
C ASN A 60 0.99 1.15 -7.41
N ALA A 61 0.39 -0.02 -7.63
CA ALA A 61 -1.05 -0.20 -7.66
C ALA A 61 -1.70 0.20 -6.33
N TRP A 62 -1.08 -0.14 -5.19
CA TRP A 62 -1.56 0.30 -3.89
C TRP A 62 -1.45 1.82 -3.72
N LYS A 63 -0.33 2.45 -4.11
CA LYS A 63 -0.15 3.91 -4.08
C LYS A 63 -1.22 4.62 -4.91
N ASP A 64 -1.47 4.16 -6.13
CA ASP A 64 -2.48 4.74 -7.01
C ASP A 64 -3.89 4.69 -6.40
N TRP A 65 -4.20 3.59 -5.70
CA TRP A 65 -5.43 3.49 -4.92
C TRP A 65 -5.38 4.42 -3.69
N ALA A 66 -4.27 4.44 -2.96
CA ALA A 66 -4.10 5.19 -1.71
C ALA A 66 -4.26 6.72 -1.92
N PHE A 67 -3.68 7.25 -3.00
CA PHE A 67 -3.85 8.66 -3.39
C PHE A 67 -5.32 9.03 -3.65
N LYS A 68 -6.12 8.09 -4.18
CA LYS A 68 -7.55 8.31 -4.45
C LYS A 68 -8.45 8.15 -3.23
N ASN A 69 -7.94 7.52 -2.16
CA ASN A 69 -8.69 7.17 -0.96
C ASN A 69 -8.21 7.92 0.30
N ASN A 70 -7.50 9.04 0.13
CA ASN A 70 -7.05 9.93 1.22
C ASN A 70 -6.23 9.21 2.31
N ILE A 71 -5.40 8.25 1.93
CA ILE A 71 -4.43 7.66 2.85
C ILE A 71 -3.42 8.71 3.27
N ASP A 72 -3.03 8.69 4.55
CA ASP A 72 -2.07 9.62 5.13
C ASP A 72 -0.76 9.57 4.32
N THR A 73 -0.32 10.75 3.88
CA THR A 73 0.87 10.89 3.04
C THR A 73 2.11 10.36 3.73
N SER A 74 2.21 10.43 5.06
CA SER A 74 3.36 9.86 5.76
C SER A 74 3.40 8.33 5.66
N VAL A 75 2.25 7.67 5.60
CA VAL A 75 2.17 6.21 5.39
C VAL A 75 2.56 5.86 3.95
N ILE A 76 2.07 6.62 2.97
CA ILE A 76 2.46 6.45 1.56
C ILE A 76 3.98 6.63 1.40
N SER A 77 4.55 7.71 1.95
CA SER A 77 5.98 7.99 1.88
C SER A 77 6.82 6.92 2.59
N PHE A 78 6.36 6.44 3.75
CA PHE A 78 7.02 5.35 4.49
C PHE A 78 7.06 4.05 3.65
N LEU A 79 5.96 3.67 3.03
CA LEU A 79 5.94 2.46 2.20
C LEU A 79 6.72 2.60 0.90
N ASN A 80 6.90 3.84 0.43
CA ASN A 80 7.77 4.12 -0.70
C ASN A 80 9.26 3.99 -0.32
N SER A 81 9.64 4.37 0.90
CA SER A 81 11.01 4.21 1.41
C SER A 81 11.32 2.79 1.88
N GLN A 82 10.32 2.08 2.40
CA GLN A 82 10.45 0.71 2.90
C GLN A 82 9.36 -0.23 2.32
N PRO A 83 9.42 -0.54 1.00
CA PRO A 83 8.41 -1.36 0.31
C PRO A 83 8.16 -2.74 0.92
N GLN A 84 9.16 -3.31 1.59
CA GLN A 84 9.05 -4.61 2.26
C GLN A 84 7.97 -4.65 3.34
N TYR A 85 7.54 -3.48 3.85
CA TYR A 85 6.47 -3.38 4.82
C TYR A 85 5.07 -3.30 4.20
N LEU A 86 4.91 -3.24 2.88
CA LEU A 86 3.57 -3.25 2.26
C LEU A 86 2.77 -4.50 2.65
N TYR A 87 3.44 -5.65 2.65
CA TYR A 87 2.91 -6.91 3.11
C TYR A 87 4.01 -7.73 3.79
N LEU A 88 3.85 -8.00 5.08
CA LEU A 88 4.83 -8.75 5.86
C LEU A 88 4.13 -9.62 6.90
N MET A 89 3.77 -10.84 6.53
CA MET A 89 3.14 -11.77 7.46
C MET A 89 4.18 -12.41 8.40
N PRO A 90 4.03 -12.31 9.73
CA PRO A 90 4.97 -12.90 10.68
C PRO A 90 4.95 -14.42 10.65
N ASP A 91 6.10 -15.03 10.97
CA ASP A 91 6.21 -16.48 11.21
C ASP A 91 5.94 -16.83 12.69
N THR A 92 4.76 -16.46 13.20
CA THR A 92 4.37 -16.73 14.59
C THR A 92 3.01 -17.42 14.67
N PRO A 93 2.76 -18.26 15.70
CA PRO A 93 1.48 -18.99 15.84
C PRO A 93 0.29 -18.06 16.12
N GLU A 94 0.53 -16.97 16.87
CA GLU A 94 -0.48 -15.98 17.21
C GLU A 94 -0.17 -14.69 16.44
N ILE A 95 -1.06 -14.32 15.53
CA ILE A 95 -0.96 -13.11 14.71
C ILE A 95 -2.23 -12.31 14.94
N LYS A 96 -2.11 -11.13 15.57
CA LYS A 96 -3.22 -10.20 15.80
C LYS A 96 -3.24 -9.07 14.78
N ALA A 97 -2.08 -8.50 14.51
CA ALA A 97 -1.87 -7.38 13.60
C ALA A 97 -0.57 -7.60 12.82
N PHE A 98 -0.58 -7.28 11.53
CA PHE A 98 0.58 -7.38 10.67
C PHE A 98 0.42 -6.48 9.44
N PRO A 99 1.51 -6.12 8.74
CA PRO A 99 1.44 -5.29 7.56
C PRO A 99 0.78 -5.99 6.39
N SER A 100 -0.22 -5.32 5.83
CA SER A 100 -0.93 -5.64 4.60
C SER A 100 -1.50 -4.34 4.02
N PRO A 101 -1.82 -4.28 2.71
CA PRO A 101 -2.50 -3.12 2.11
C PRO A 101 -3.69 -2.59 2.91
N ARG A 102 -4.48 -3.49 3.52
CA ARG A 102 -5.66 -3.18 4.33
C ARG A 102 -5.28 -2.61 5.70
N SER A 103 -4.29 -3.20 6.38
CA SER A 103 -3.88 -2.72 7.70
C SER A 103 -3.21 -1.34 7.64
N TRP A 104 -2.60 -0.98 6.51
CA TRP A 104 -2.07 0.37 6.31
C TRP A 104 -3.16 1.44 6.15
N GLU A 105 -4.29 1.09 5.52
CA GLU A 105 -5.48 1.94 5.55
C GLU A 105 -6.01 2.09 6.99
N MET A 106 -6.05 1.00 7.75
CA MET A 106 -6.45 1.06 9.17
C MET A 106 -5.49 1.94 9.99
N ALA A 107 -4.18 1.81 9.80
CA ALA A 107 -3.17 2.64 10.46
C ALA A 107 -3.36 4.12 10.12
N SER A 108 -3.52 4.45 8.83
CA SER A 108 -3.80 5.79 8.35
C SER A 108 -5.04 6.39 9.03
N ASN A 109 -6.13 5.63 9.10
CA ASN A 109 -7.36 6.07 9.77
C ASN A 109 -7.17 6.22 11.29
N MET A 110 -6.43 5.32 11.92
CA MET A 110 -6.13 5.39 13.36
C MET A 110 -5.32 6.65 13.71
N MET A 111 -4.35 7.01 12.86
CA MET A 111 -3.49 8.19 13.02
C MET A 111 -4.25 9.53 12.99
N LEU A 112 -5.51 9.54 12.54
CA LEU A 112 -6.38 10.72 12.67
C LEU A 112 -6.81 10.97 14.12
N PHE A 113 -6.83 9.93 14.96
CA PHE A 113 -7.29 9.97 16.34
C PHE A 113 -6.16 9.79 17.35
N ASP A 114 -5.25 8.85 17.08
CA ASP A 114 -4.10 8.56 17.94
C ASP A 114 -2.89 8.13 17.10
N LYS A 115 -1.79 8.87 17.27
CA LYS A 115 -0.50 8.62 16.61
C LYS A 115 0.50 7.92 17.54
N SER A 116 0.03 7.42 18.69
CA SER A 116 0.84 6.62 19.61
C SER A 116 1.36 5.36 18.94
N PHE A 117 2.51 4.88 19.42
CA PHE A 117 3.09 3.63 18.94
C PHE A 117 2.11 2.46 19.12
N GLU A 118 1.42 2.42 20.27
CA GLU A 118 0.47 1.38 20.63
C GLU A 118 -0.72 1.32 19.66
N ALA A 119 -1.28 2.48 19.31
CA ALA A 119 -2.38 2.58 18.35
C ALA A 119 -1.96 2.10 16.95
N ILE A 120 -0.78 2.49 16.48
CA ILE A 120 -0.25 2.05 15.19
C ILE A 120 0.06 0.54 15.23
N ALA A 121 0.71 0.06 16.29
CA ALA A 121 1.05 -1.36 16.47
C ALA A 121 -0.18 -2.27 16.51
N ALA A 122 -1.32 -1.78 17.02
CA ALA A 122 -2.59 -2.51 17.00
C ALA A 122 -3.13 -2.75 15.58
N THR A 123 -2.65 -2.03 14.58
CA THR A 123 -3.08 -2.18 13.17
C THR A 123 -2.07 -2.97 12.33
N VAL A 124 -0.80 -2.62 12.38
CA VAL A 124 0.26 -3.17 11.51
C VAL A 124 1.27 -4.06 12.24
N GLY A 125 1.11 -4.27 13.55
CA GLY A 125 2.06 -5.01 14.37
C GLY A 125 3.25 -4.16 14.82
N GLU A 126 3.92 -4.59 15.89
CA GLU A 126 4.97 -3.82 16.58
C GLU A 126 6.17 -3.48 15.68
N GLY A 127 6.66 -4.44 14.89
CA GLY A 127 7.84 -4.24 14.06
C GLY A 127 7.64 -3.16 12.99
N ALA A 128 6.47 -3.14 12.34
CA ALA A 128 6.15 -2.12 11.36
C ALA A 128 5.78 -0.78 12.00
N ALA A 129 5.10 -0.80 13.16
CA ALA A 129 4.82 0.41 13.92
C ALA A 129 6.10 1.11 14.38
N ALA A 130 7.12 0.34 14.80
CA ALA A 130 8.41 0.90 15.20
C ALA A 130 9.10 1.58 14.02
N ALA A 131 9.12 0.92 12.86
CA ALA A 131 9.68 1.47 11.63
C ALA A 131 8.95 2.75 11.19
N LEU A 132 7.62 2.75 11.18
CA LEU A 132 6.83 3.94 10.85
C LEU A 132 7.05 5.06 11.89
N THR A 133 7.06 4.76 13.18
CA THR A 133 7.27 5.76 14.24
C THR A 133 8.64 6.43 14.10
N GLY A 134 9.68 5.65 13.81
CA GLY A 134 11.01 6.18 13.51
C GLY A 134 11.01 7.07 12.27
N PHE A 135 10.33 6.65 11.21
CA PHE A 135 10.16 7.46 10.00
C PHE A 135 9.42 8.77 10.28
N LEU A 136 8.34 8.74 11.09
CA LEU A 136 7.57 9.92 11.46
C LEU A 136 8.37 10.96 12.25
N ALA A 137 9.27 10.50 13.13
CA ALA A 137 10.15 11.39 13.89
C ALA A 137 11.10 12.19 12.99
N VAL A 138 11.42 11.66 11.81
CA VAL A 138 12.19 12.35 10.76
C VAL A 138 11.26 13.16 9.85
N PHE A 139 10.10 12.61 9.49
CA PHE A 139 9.09 13.26 8.65
C PHE A 139 8.65 14.62 9.22
N GLY A 140 8.52 14.76 10.54
CA GLY A 140 8.20 16.04 11.19
C GLY A 140 9.26 17.14 11.03
N LYS A 141 10.45 16.82 10.50
CA LYS A 141 11.54 17.79 10.25
C LYS A 141 11.61 18.24 8.79
N ILE A 142 10.74 17.71 7.92
CA ILE A 142 10.73 18.12 6.51
C ILE A 142 10.08 19.50 6.35
N PRO A 143 10.52 20.33 5.39
CA PRO A 143 9.88 21.60 5.14
C PRO A 143 8.46 21.41 4.60
N ASP A 144 7.62 22.42 4.82
CA ASP A 144 6.26 22.44 4.29
C ASP A 144 6.28 22.30 2.75
N PRO A 145 5.62 21.26 2.19
CA PRO A 145 5.64 21.02 0.74
C PRO A 145 4.96 22.13 -0.05
N GLU A 146 3.94 22.80 0.50
CA GLU A 146 3.30 23.93 -0.18
C GLU A 146 4.29 25.09 -0.35
N SER A 147 5.01 25.45 0.72
CA SER A 147 6.06 26.47 0.70
C SER A 147 7.19 26.14 -0.30
N ILE A 148 7.56 24.87 -0.46
CA ILE A 148 8.52 24.44 -1.49
C ILE A 148 7.94 24.63 -2.91
N LEU A 149 6.71 24.18 -3.14
CA LEU A 149 6.06 24.25 -4.47
C LEU A 149 5.70 25.70 -4.87
N GLU A 150 5.54 26.60 -3.91
CA GLU A 150 5.41 28.05 -4.10
C GLU A 150 6.77 28.76 -4.27
N GLY A 151 7.88 28.03 -4.11
CA GLY A 151 9.24 28.54 -4.30
C GLY A 151 9.78 29.39 -3.14
N SER A 152 9.07 29.46 -2.01
CA SER A 152 9.51 30.20 -0.82
C SER A 152 10.60 29.45 -0.05
N ILE A 153 10.56 28.12 -0.06
CA ILE A 153 11.63 27.25 0.48
C ILE A 153 12.43 26.64 -0.68
N LYS A 154 13.74 26.92 -0.72
CA LYS A 154 14.63 26.48 -1.82
C LYS A 154 15.71 25.48 -1.39
N LYS A 155 15.93 25.34 -0.09
CA LYS A 155 16.94 24.45 0.47
C LYS A 155 16.31 23.46 1.45
N LEU A 156 16.79 22.23 1.37
CA LEU A 156 16.46 21.19 2.33
C LEU A 156 17.33 21.38 3.58
N PRO A 157 16.74 21.46 4.79
CA PRO A 157 17.48 21.77 6.01
C PRO A 157 18.29 20.58 6.55
N VAL A 158 17.90 19.35 6.22
CA VAL A 158 18.55 18.12 6.67
C VAL A 158 18.58 17.14 5.51
N GLU A 159 19.76 16.59 5.25
CA GLU A 159 20.00 15.66 4.15
C GLU A 159 20.11 14.23 4.70
N SER A 160 19.14 13.38 4.34
CA SER A 160 19.20 11.93 4.61
C SER A 160 18.29 11.17 3.64
N ASN A 161 18.57 9.88 3.44
CA ASN A 161 17.80 9.01 2.55
C ASN A 161 16.30 9.02 2.89
N ASP A 162 15.96 8.93 4.18
CA ASP A 162 14.58 8.95 4.65
C ASP A 162 13.90 10.30 4.35
N ILE A 163 14.64 11.42 4.46
CA ILE A 163 14.12 12.75 4.18
C ILE A 163 13.85 12.93 2.69
N TYR A 164 14.72 12.44 1.80
CA TYR A 164 14.47 12.54 0.36
C TYR A 164 13.19 11.81 -0.02
N PHE A 165 12.96 10.61 0.50
CA PHE A 165 11.72 9.89 0.27
C PHE A 165 10.49 10.60 0.85
N ALA A 166 10.61 11.09 2.08
CA ALA A 166 9.55 11.84 2.76
C ALA A 166 9.15 13.10 1.99
N VAL A 167 10.13 13.91 1.57
CA VAL A 167 9.93 15.16 0.83
C VAL A 167 9.41 14.89 -0.58
N ALA A 168 9.95 13.91 -1.30
CA ALA A 168 9.41 13.54 -2.61
C ALA A 168 7.93 13.16 -2.52
N GLY A 169 7.57 12.30 -1.56
CA GLY A 169 6.19 11.88 -1.37
C GLY A 169 5.27 13.03 -0.96
N SER A 170 5.70 13.91 -0.05
CA SER A 170 4.90 15.06 0.39
C SER A 170 4.69 16.08 -0.74
N LEU A 171 5.73 16.36 -1.53
CA LEU A 171 5.65 17.22 -2.71
C LEU A 171 4.72 16.63 -3.78
N LEU A 172 4.83 15.34 -4.07
CA LEU A 172 3.96 14.64 -5.04
C LEU A 172 2.49 14.72 -4.64
N THR A 173 2.17 14.47 -3.37
CA THR A 173 0.80 14.60 -2.86
C THR A 173 0.30 16.05 -3.01
N ALA A 174 1.10 17.03 -2.60
CA ALA A 174 0.74 18.44 -2.71
C ALA A 174 0.58 18.92 -4.16
N LEU A 175 1.41 18.40 -5.07
CA LEU A 175 1.33 18.69 -6.51
C LEU A 175 0.07 18.08 -7.14
N LYS A 176 -0.26 16.83 -6.82
CA LYS A 176 -1.49 16.17 -7.30
C LYS A 176 -2.77 16.84 -6.80
N LYS A 177 -2.73 17.43 -5.60
CA LYS A 177 -3.85 18.20 -5.04
C LYS A 177 -4.08 19.54 -5.74
N ASN A 178 -3.00 20.23 -6.12
CA ASN A 178 -3.07 21.51 -6.84
C ASN A 178 -1.98 21.59 -7.91
N TYR A 179 -2.34 21.19 -9.13
CA TYR A 179 -1.40 21.11 -10.24
C TYR A 179 -1.33 22.44 -11.00
N THR A 180 -0.14 23.05 -11.07
CA THR A 180 0.15 24.19 -11.92
C THR A 180 1.54 24.06 -12.54
N LYS A 181 1.76 24.68 -13.71
CA LYS A 181 3.06 24.66 -14.38
C LYS A 181 4.18 25.21 -13.48
N GLU A 182 3.91 26.28 -12.76
CA GLU A 182 4.87 26.90 -11.83
C GLU A 182 5.26 25.96 -10.68
N ARG A 183 4.28 25.25 -10.08
CA ARG A 183 4.56 24.27 -9.02
C ARG A 183 5.38 23.09 -9.52
N VAL A 184 5.14 22.64 -10.75
CA VAL A 184 5.96 21.60 -11.41
C VAL A 184 7.39 22.09 -11.63
N GLU A 185 7.57 23.32 -12.13
CA GLU A 185 8.90 23.91 -12.30
C GLU A 185 9.65 24.01 -10.96
N ASN A 186 8.99 24.52 -9.92
CA ASN A 186 9.55 24.61 -8.56
C ASN A 186 9.89 23.23 -7.99
N PHE A 187 9.05 22.22 -8.22
CA PHE A 187 9.33 20.83 -7.86
C PHE A 187 10.66 20.35 -8.47
N PHE A 188 10.81 20.48 -9.80
CA PHE A 188 12.02 20.02 -10.49
C PHE A 188 13.26 20.77 -10.03
N VAL A 189 13.16 22.10 -9.86
CA VAL A 189 14.27 22.91 -9.35
C VAL A 189 14.67 22.47 -7.95
N PHE A 190 13.71 22.26 -7.05
CA PHE A 190 13.99 21.87 -5.69
C PHE A 190 14.63 20.47 -5.62
N VAL A 191 14.06 19.50 -6.34
CA VAL A 191 14.58 18.12 -6.39
C VAL A 191 16.00 18.10 -6.97
N ASN A 192 16.24 18.74 -8.11
CA ASN A 192 17.56 18.75 -8.75
C ASN A 192 18.63 19.46 -7.90
N THR A 193 18.23 20.45 -7.09
CA THR A 193 19.14 21.21 -6.24
C THR A 193 19.47 20.48 -4.94
N ASN A 194 18.51 19.75 -4.36
CA ASN A 194 18.63 19.24 -2.99
C ASN A 194 18.77 17.72 -2.90
N PHE A 195 18.48 16.96 -3.95
CA PHE A 195 18.45 15.49 -3.89
C PHE A 195 19.69 14.92 -4.59
N PRO A 196 20.31 13.85 -4.05
CA PRO A 196 21.27 13.05 -4.79
C PRO A 196 20.62 12.42 -6.03
N VAL A 197 21.43 12.15 -7.05
CA VAL A 197 20.97 11.73 -8.39
C VAL A 197 20.06 10.49 -8.34
N GLU A 198 20.38 9.52 -7.47
CA GLU A 198 19.62 8.30 -7.28
C GLU A 198 18.20 8.55 -6.72
N PHE A 199 17.99 9.63 -5.96
CA PHE A 199 16.68 10.02 -5.44
C PHE A 199 15.91 10.97 -6.38
N GLN A 200 16.60 11.67 -7.29
CA GLN A 200 15.95 12.53 -8.29
C GLN A 200 15.09 11.69 -9.24
N ALA A 201 15.66 10.61 -9.79
CA ALA A 201 14.93 9.72 -10.70
C ALA A 201 13.68 9.14 -10.06
N PHE A 202 13.76 8.84 -8.76
CA PHE A 202 12.63 8.38 -7.97
C PHE A 202 11.55 9.46 -7.84
N ALA A 203 11.91 10.67 -7.44
CA ALA A 203 10.95 11.75 -7.21
C ALA A 203 10.20 12.11 -8.50
N ILE A 204 10.88 12.05 -9.65
CA ILE A 204 10.34 12.45 -10.95
C ILE A 204 9.40 11.41 -11.56
N LYS A 205 9.59 10.11 -11.25
CA LYS A 205 8.83 9.03 -11.89
C LYS A 205 7.31 9.14 -11.68
N ASP A 206 6.89 9.70 -10.55
CA ASP A 206 5.50 9.71 -10.10
C ASP A 206 4.78 11.07 -10.30
N VAL A 207 5.48 12.05 -10.90
CA VAL A 207 5.02 13.44 -11.15
C VAL A 207 4.02 13.53 -12.30
#